data_AF-A0A6S6U7U0-F1
#
_entry.id   AF-A0A6S6U7U0-F1
#
_cell.length_a   1.000
_cell.length_b   1.000
_cell.length_c   1.000
_cell.angle_alpha   90.00
_cell.angle_beta   90.00
_cell.angle_gamma   90.00
#
_symmetry.space_group_name_H-M   'P 1'
#
loop_
_entity.id
_entity.type
_entity.pdbx_description
1 polymer ?
#
loop_
_entity_poly.entity_id
_entity_poly.type
_entity_poly.pdbx_seq_one_letter_code
_entity_poly.pdbx_strand_id
1 'polypeptide(L)' 'MADIGKLKKESPKLPTKIWELIANIIQTPFTGKGKPEPLKGDLQGWWSRRVDQKHRLIYKYEEEIISLASCYGHYNDK' A
#
# COMPACT_ATOMS: atom_id res chain seq x y z
N MET A 1 -12.12 -3.36 4.92
CA MET A 1 -12.07 -4.85 4.86
C MET A 1 -12.37 -5.44 3.47
N ALA A 2 -13.03 -4.71 2.56
CA ALA A 2 -13.37 -5.24 1.23
C ALA A 2 -12.14 -5.64 0.38
N ASP A 3 -11.06 -4.84 0.42
CA ASP A 3 -9.88 -5.09 -0.42
C ASP A 3 -9.13 -6.37 -0.06
N ILE A 4 -8.94 -6.66 1.23
CA ILE A 4 -8.31 -7.92 1.66
C ILE A 4 -9.11 -9.13 1.19
N GLY A 5 -10.44 -9.04 1.21
CA GLY A 5 -11.33 -10.07 0.66
C GLY A 5 -11.15 -10.26 -0.85
N LYS A 6 -10.99 -9.18 -1.62
CA LYS A 6 -10.70 -9.23 -3.07
C LYS A 6 -9.32 -9.82 -3.35
N LEU A 7 -8.28 -9.35 -2.66
CA LEU A 7 -6.91 -9.86 -2.79
C LEU A 7 -6.84 -11.36 -2.48
N LYS A 8 -7.52 -11.82 -1.43
CA LYS A 8 -7.55 -13.24 -1.06
C LYS A 8 -8.19 -14.12 -2.14
N LYS A 9 -9.17 -13.59 -2.90
CA LYS A 9 -9.78 -14.28 -4.05
C LYS A 9 -8.81 -14.39 -5.23
N GLU A 10 -7.94 -13.42 -5.44
CA GLU A 10 -6.91 -13.48 -6.49
C GLU A 10 -5.72 -14.37 -6.10
N SER A 11 -5.23 -14.23 -4.86
CA SER A 11 -4.16 -15.09 -4.34
C SER A 11 -4.11 -15.05 -2.81
N PRO A 12 -4.01 -16.22 -2.15
CA PRO A 12 -3.92 -16.31 -0.70
C PRO A 12 -2.62 -15.71 -0.14
N LYS A 13 -1.60 -15.47 -0.99
CA LYS A 13 -0.31 -14.89 -0.58
C LYS A 13 -0.34 -13.36 -0.48
N LEU A 14 -1.29 -12.70 -1.15
CA LEU A 14 -1.35 -11.24 -1.20
C LEU A 14 -1.62 -10.62 0.18
N PRO A 15 -2.56 -11.12 1.01
CA PRO A 15 -2.75 -10.59 2.36
C PRO A 15 -1.48 -10.64 3.22
N THR A 16 -0.71 -11.73 3.17
CA THR A 16 0.56 -11.85 3.89
C THR A 16 1.55 -10.76 3.46
N LYS A 17 1.62 -10.50 2.15
CA LYS A 17 2.50 -9.46 1.61
C LYS A 17 2.09 -8.06 2.03
N ILE A 18 0.78 -7.79 2.16
CA ILE A 18 0.28 -6.53 2.74
C ILE A 18 0.77 -6.38 4.18
N TRP A 19 0.63 -7.42 5.02
CA TRP A 19 1.11 -7.37 6.41
C TRP A 19 2.60 -7.12 6.51
N GLU A 20 3.41 -7.76 5.66
CA GLU A 20 4.85 -7.48 5.59
C GLU A 20 5.18 -6.03 5.23
N LEU A 21 4.41 -5.45 4.30
CA LEU A 21 4.58 -4.05 3.92
C LEU A 21 4.17 -3.11 5.05
N ILE A 22 3.06 -3.37 5.74
CA ILE A 22 2.61 -2.57 6.89
C ILE A 22 3.66 -2.61 8.00
N ALA A 23 4.15 -3.80 8.36
CA ALA A 23 5.20 -3.95 9.35
C ALA A 23 6.48 -3.19 8.96
N ASN A 24 6.83 -3.14 7.67
CA ASN A 24 7.96 -2.36 7.20
C ASN A 24 7.68 -0.85 7.15
N ILE A 25 6.45 -0.40 6.88
CA ILE A 25 6.09 1.03 6.93
C ILE A 25 6.27 1.57 8.35
N ILE A 26 5.91 0.80 9.38
CA ILE A 26 6.09 1.20 10.78
C ILE A 26 7.57 1.51 11.09
N GLN A 27 8.50 0.72 10.54
CA GLN A 27 9.94 0.89 10.80
C GLN A 27 10.59 1.94 9.88
N THR A 28 10.23 1.91 8.60
CA THR A 28 10.84 2.75 7.57
C THR A 28 9.73 3.32 6.67
N PRO A 29 9.03 4.39 7.06
CA PRO A 29 7.84 4.87 6.37
C PRO A 29 8.06 5.24 4.90
N PHE A 30 9.22 5.77 4.53
CA PHE A 30 9.48 6.33 3.19
C PHE A 30 10.51 5.54 2.38
N THR A 31 11.02 4.43 2.91
CA THR A 31 12.04 3.58 2.28
C THR A 31 11.75 2.09 2.52
N GLY A 32 12.57 1.20 1.96
CA GLY A 32 12.47 -0.24 2.20
C GLY A 32 11.59 -1.00 1.20
N LYS A 33 10.80 -1.95 1.70
CA LYS A 33 10.09 -2.94 0.88
C LYS A 33 9.00 -2.29 0.01
N GLY A 34 8.83 -2.85 -1.18
CA GLY A 34 7.74 -2.47 -2.08
C GLY A 34 8.00 -1.21 -2.90
N LYS A 35 9.25 -0.73 -2.98
CA LYS A 35 9.62 0.48 -3.76
C LYS A 35 8.71 1.67 -3.44
N PRO A 36 8.86 2.29 -2.25
CA PRO A 36 8.02 3.41 -1.85
C PRO A 36 8.15 4.56 -2.84
N GLU A 37 7.02 5.05 -3.33
CA GLU A 37 6.94 6.15 -4.30
C GLU A 37 5.97 7.21 -3.75
N PRO A 38 6.39 8.49 -3.61
CA PRO A 38 5.49 9.56 -3.21
C PRO A 38 4.50 9.85 -4.35
N LEU A 39 3.23 10.03 -3.99
CA LEU A 39 2.18 10.38 -4.93
C LEU A 39 2.10 11.90 -5.13
N LYS A 40 1.52 12.31 -6.27
CA LYS A 40 1.45 13.71 -6.72
C LYS A 40 -0.01 14.11 -6.96
N GLY A 41 -0.26 15.41 -7.17
CA GLY A 41 -1.59 15.96 -7.42
C GLY A 41 -2.49 15.84 -6.19
N ASP A 42 -3.73 15.38 -6.38
CA ASP A 42 -4.73 15.22 -5.30
C ASP A 42 -4.29 14.26 -4.18
N LEU A 43 -3.32 13.40 -4.47
CA LEU A 43 -2.73 12.46 -3.51
C LEU A 43 -1.37 12.94 -2.97
N GLN A 44 -1.05 14.22 -3.08
CA GLN A 44 0.15 14.77 -2.46
C GLN A 44 0.18 14.47 -0.95
N GLY A 45 1.34 14.01 -0.46
CA GLY A 45 1.51 13.54 0.92
C GLY A 45 1.19 12.06 1.13
N TRP A 46 0.52 11.40 0.18
CA TRP A 46 0.35 9.94 0.17
C TRP A 46 1.54 9.25 -0.49
N TRP A 47 1.68 7.98 -0.18
CA TRP A 47 2.73 7.09 -0.63
C TRP A 47 2.14 5.79 -1.18
N SER A 48 2.82 5.23 -2.16
CA SER A 48 2.49 3.96 -2.78
C SER A 48 3.61 2.95 -2.59
N ARG A 49 3.25 1.71 -2.25
CA ARG A 49 4.16 0.55 -2.28
C ARG A 49 3.57 -0.56 -3.12
N ARG A 50 4.43 -1.24 -3.87
CA ARG A 50 4.09 -2.39 -4.71
C ARG A 50 3.84 -3.62 -3.85
N VAL A 51 2.62 -4.14 -3.93
CA VAL A 51 2.25 -5.44 -3.36
C VAL A 51 2.68 -6.52 -4.34
N ASP A 52 2.31 -6.37 -5.60
CA ASP A 52 2.74 -7.19 -6.72
C ASP A 52 2.82 -6.33 -8.00
N GLN A 53 2.72 -6.96 -9.18
CA GLN A 53 2.74 -6.22 -10.44
C GLN A 53 1.50 -5.32 -10.60
N LYS A 54 0.34 -5.74 -10.10
CA LYS A 54 -0.98 -5.13 -10.32
C LYS A 54 -1.40 -4.18 -9.19
N HIS A 55 -1.14 -4.56 -7.94
CA HIS A 55 -1.70 -3.93 -6.76
C HIS A 55 -0.71 -3.02 -6.05
N ARG A 56 -1.23 -1.92 -5.50
CA ARG A 56 -0.49 -0.95 -4.69
C ARG A 56 -1.13 -0.79 -3.32
N LEU A 57 -0.29 -0.71 -2.29
CA LEU A 57 -0.66 -0.25 -0.95
C LEU A 57 -0.47 1.26 -0.90
N ILE A 58 -1.58 1.98 -0.74
CA ILE A 58 -1.62 3.44 -0.66
C ILE A 58 -1.80 3.84 0.80
N TYR A 59 -0.85 4.61 1.32
CA TYR A 59 -0.82 5.00 2.72
C TYR A 59 -0.31 6.43 2.91
N LYS A 60 -0.57 7.00 4.09
CA LYS A 60 -0.06 8.28 4.55
C LYS A 60 0.58 8.07 5.91
N TYR A 61 1.69 8.75 6.17
CA TYR A 61 2.37 8.72 7.47
C TYR A 61 2.54 10.15 7.97
N GLU A 62 1.80 10.52 8.99
CA GLU A 62 1.81 11.84 9.62
C GLU A 62 1.56 11.69 11.12
N GLU A 63 2.25 12.47 11.95
CA GLU A 63 2.07 12.46 13.42
C GLU A 63 2.14 11.05 14.03
N GLU A 64 3.07 10.22 13.55
CA GLU A 64 3.25 8.82 13.95
C GLU A 64 2.05 7.89 13.64
N ILE A 65 1.06 8.39 12.90
CA ILE A 65 -0.13 7.66 12.48
C ILE A 65 0.04 7.21 11.03
N ILE A 66 -0.19 5.90 10.79
CA ILE A 66 -0.25 5.33 9.45
C ILE A 66 -1.71 5.21 9.03
N SER A 67 -2.13 6.00 8.05
CA SER A 67 -3.45 5.89 7.42
C SER A 67 -3.37 5.06 6.15
N LEU A 68 -4.24 4.06 6.01
CA LEU A 68 -4.31 3.20 4.81
C LEU A 68 -5.54 3.57 3.98
N ALA A 69 -5.35 3.94 2.71
CA ALA A 69 -6.45 4.29 1.81
C ALA A 69 -6.93 3.10 0.98
N SER A 70 -6.00 2.35 0.37
CA SER A 70 -6.31 1.21 -0.50
C SER A 70 -5.15 0.24 -0.52
N CYS A 71 -5.45 -1.04 -0.77
CA CYS A 71 -4.44 -2.06 -1.06
C CYS A 71 -4.74 -2.88 -2.32
N TYR A 72 -5.73 -2.45 -3.10
CA TYR A 72 -6.22 -3.17 -4.28
C TYR A 72 -6.26 -2.25 -5.52
N GLY A 73 -5.84 -2.81 -6.66
CA GLY A 73 -5.76 -2.12 -7.96
C GLY A 73 -4.53 -1.21 -8.14
N HIS A 74 -4.48 -0.52 -9.30
CA HIS A 74 -3.50 0.52 -9.59
C HIS A 74 -4.16 1.90 -9.55
N TYR A 75 -3.43 2.94 -9.11
CA TYR A 75 -3.95 4.31 -9.12
C TYR A 75 -4.11 4.89 -10.54
N ASN A 76 -3.58 4.20 -11.56
CA ASN A 76 -3.66 4.60 -12.98
C ASN A 76 -4.78 3.90 -13.75
N ASP A 77 -5.61 3.06 -13.13
CA ASP A 77 -6.75 2.43 -13.82
C ASP A 77 -7.99 3.35 -13.87
N LYS A 78 -7.77 4.67 -14.00
CA LYS A 78 -8.83 5.65 -14.27
C LYS A 78 -8.71 6.18 -15.69
#